data_AF-A0AAW2PJY6-F1
#
_entry.id   AF-A0AAW2PJY6-F1
#
_cell.length_a   1.000
_cell.length_b   1.000
_cell.length_c   1.000
_cell.angle_alpha   90.00
_cell.angle_beta   90.00
_cell.angle_gamma   90.00
#
_symmetry.space_group_name_H-M   'P 1'
#
loop_
_entity.id
_entity.type
_entity.pdbx_description
1 polymer ?
#
loop_
_entity_poly.entity_id
_entity_poly.type
_entity_poly.pdbx_seq_one_letter_code
_entity_poly.pdbx_strand_id
1 'polypeptide(L)'
;MQGCLGALDGTYIDVRVKTEDKVRYRTHKGSMAVNVLGVCDKDMRFIYVLVGWEGSAVDIRVLRDVITRPTGLKIPRGINHSHVVTA
;
A
#
# COMPACT_ATOMS: atom_id res chain seq x y z
N MET A 1 -11.86 20.16 -8.88
CA MET A 1 -11.36 18.77 -8.96
C MET A 1 -12.46 17.85 -8.43
N GLN A 2 -13.01 16.97 -9.26
CA GLN A 2 -14.05 16.00 -8.89
C GLN A 2 -13.59 14.61 -9.35
N GLY A 3 -13.56 13.65 -8.43
CA GLY A 3 -13.30 12.23 -8.76
C GLY A 3 -11.98 11.60 -8.27
N CYS A 4 -11.24 12.20 -7.34
CA CYS A 4 -9.99 11.59 -6.84
C CYS A 4 -10.27 10.59 -5.70
N LEU A 5 -9.90 9.32 -5.89
CA LEU A 5 -9.40 8.48 -4.80
C LEU A 5 -8.03 9.07 -4.42
N GLY A 6 -7.80 9.35 -3.15
CA GLY A 6 -6.68 10.12 -2.63
C GLY A 6 -5.31 9.47 -2.86
N ALA A 7 -4.28 10.05 -2.24
CA ALA A 7 -2.89 9.66 -2.43
C ALA A 7 -2.64 8.20 -1.98
N LEU A 8 -1.86 7.47 -2.79
CA LEU A 8 -1.23 6.21 -2.39
C LEU A 8 0.12 6.55 -1.78
N ASP A 9 0.27 6.33 -0.48
CA ASP A 9 1.55 6.44 0.20
C ASP A 9 1.90 5.11 0.86
N GLY A 10 3.13 4.66 0.62
CA GLY A 10 3.71 3.50 1.26
C GLY A 10 4.43 3.95 2.53
N THR A 11 3.91 3.57 3.69
CA THR A 11 4.58 3.84 4.97
C THR A 11 5.25 2.58 5.49
N TYR A 12 6.33 2.77 6.25
CA TYR A 12 7.09 1.68 6.83
C TYR A 12 6.87 1.65 8.34
N ILE A 13 6.52 0.47 8.86
CA ILE A 13 6.50 0.21 10.31
C ILE A 13 7.72 -0.62 10.66
N ASP A 14 8.56 -0.12 11.55
CA ASP A 14 9.74 -0.84 12.01
C ASP A 14 9.34 -2.14 12.71
N VAL A 15 10.04 -3.23 12.39
CA VAL A 15 9.78 -4.55 12.96
C VAL A 15 11.07 -5.26 13.36
N ARG A 16 10.94 -6.16 14.35
CA ARG A 16 11.98 -7.14 14.67
C ARG A 16 11.61 -8.46 14.04
N VAL A 17 12.50 -8.99 13.21
CA VAL A 17 12.32 -10.27 12.52
C VAL A 17 13.50 -11.19 12.80
N LYS A 18 13.29 -12.50 12.60
CA LYS A 18 14.36 -13.49 12.70
C LYS A 18 15.46 -13.21 11.67
N THR A 19 16.67 -13.67 11.94
CA THR A 19 17.83 -13.46 11.05
C THR A 19 17.58 -13.97 9.62
N GLU A 20 16.90 -15.12 9.49
CA GLU A 20 16.50 -15.72 8.21
C GLU A 20 15.57 -14.82 7.37
N ASP A 21 14.75 -14.00 8.03
CA ASP A 21 13.76 -13.14 7.39
C ASP A 21 14.28 -11.72 7.13
N LYS A 22 15.41 -11.30 7.73
CA LYS A 22 15.93 -9.93 7.62
C LYS A 22 16.08 -9.46 6.18
N VAL A 23 16.48 -10.34 5.26
CA VAL A 23 16.64 -9.99 3.84
C VAL A 23 15.33 -9.52 3.24
N ARG A 24 14.21 -10.17 3.59
CA ARG A 24 12.87 -9.85 3.08
C ARG A 24 12.37 -8.51 3.64
N TYR A 25 12.57 -8.26 4.92
CA TYR A 25 12.06 -7.04 5.58
C TYR A 25 13.01 -5.85 5.52
N ARG A 26 14.16 -5.97 4.86
CA ARG A 26 15.11 -4.87 4.71
C ARG A 26 14.62 -3.85 3.69
N THR A 27 14.44 -2.61 4.13
CA THR A 27 14.17 -1.47 3.25
C THR A 27 15.41 -1.04 2.48
N HIS A 28 15.25 -0.22 1.45
CA HIS A 28 16.39 0.37 0.72
C HIS A 28 17.28 1.26 1.61
N LYS A 29 16.74 1.76 2.74
CA LYS A 29 17.47 2.56 3.74
C LYS A 29 18.17 1.69 4.80
N GLY A 30 18.07 0.37 4.71
CA GLY A 30 18.74 -0.57 5.60
C GLY A 30 17.98 -0.90 6.90
N SER A 31 16.86 -0.24 7.16
CA SER A 31 15.99 -0.56 8.31
C SER A 31 15.18 -1.83 8.08
N MET A 32 14.77 -2.50 9.17
CA MET A 32 13.86 -3.64 9.13
C MET A 32 12.43 -3.14 9.30
N ALA A 33 11.60 -3.27 8.26
CA ALA A 33 10.23 -2.77 8.30
C ALA A 33 9.25 -3.65 7.53
N VAL A 34 7.97 -3.50 7.85
CA VAL A 34 6.87 -3.93 6.99
C VAL A 34 6.35 -2.70 6.23
N ASN A 35 6.01 -2.89 4.97
CA ASN A 35 5.34 -1.89 4.16
C ASN A 35 3.83 -1.93 4.47
N VAL A 36 3.25 -0.75 4.61
CA VAL A 36 1.82 -0.50 4.77
C VAL A 36 1.37 0.44 3.66
N LEU A 37 0.41 -0.03 2.86
CA LEU A 37 -0.23 0.79 1.84
C LEU A 37 -1.56 1.32 2.37
N GLY A 38 -1.70 2.64 2.39
CA GLY A 38 -2.97 3.31 2.67
C GLY A 38 -3.60 3.88 1.41
N VAL A 39 -4.93 3.81 1.32
CA VAL A 39 -5.74 4.52 0.32
C VAL A 39 -6.75 5.37 1.06
N CYS A 40 -6.78 6.67 0.77
CA CYS A 40 -7.73 7.59 1.37
C CYS A 40 -8.74 8.14 0.35
N ASP A 41 -9.88 8.64 0.83
CA ASP A 41 -10.79 9.44 0.03
C ASP A 41 -10.35 10.91 -0.02
N LYS A 42 -11.13 11.75 -0.71
CA LYS A 42 -10.90 13.20 -0.81
C LYS A 42 -10.89 13.93 0.54
N ASP A 43 -11.49 13.35 1.57
CA ASP A 43 -11.56 13.91 2.92
C ASP A 43 -10.47 13.30 3.84
N MET A 44 -9.46 12.65 3.23
CA MET A 44 -8.35 11.95 3.89
C MET A 44 -8.79 10.83 4.84
N ARG A 45 -9.98 10.25 4.64
CA ARG A 45 -10.41 9.07 5.39
C ARG A 45 -9.86 7.83 4.72
N PHE A 46 -9.17 6.98 5.47
CA PHE A 46 -8.72 5.69 4.95
C PHE A 46 -9.93 4.83 4.57
N ILE A 47 -9.99 4.46 3.30
CA ILE A 47 -11.00 3.55 2.75
C ILE A 47 -10.44 2.15 2.54
N TYR A 48 -9.11 2.02 2.54
CA TYR A 48 -8.41 0.75 2.46
C TYR A 48 -7.03 0.89 3.09
N VAL A 49 -6.62 -0.13 3.83
CA VAL A 49 -5.28 -0.26 4.40
C VAL A 49 -4.81 -1.70 4.21
N LEU A 50 -3.64 -1.86 3.61
CA LEU A 50 -2.97 -3.15 3.48
C LEU A 50 -1.68 -3.14 4.28
N VAL A 51 -1.59 -4.03 5.25
CA VAL A 51 -0.43 -4.18 6.13
C VAL A 51 0.29 -5.51 5.88
N GLY A 52 1.57 -5.56 6.25
CA GLY A 52 2.32 -6.82 6.34
C GLY A 52 3.08 -7.20 5.08
N TRP A 53 3.29 -6.25 4.16
CA TRP A 53 4.21 -6.48 3.05
C TRP A 53 5.65 -6.41 3.51
N GLU A 54 6.51 -7.19 2.87
CA GLU A 54 7.95 -7.16 3.09
C GLU A 54 8.51 -5.75 2.87
N GLY A 55 9.40 -5.27 3.75
CA GLY A 55 10.03 -3.95 3.60
C GLY A 55 10.89 -3.80 2.33
N SER A 56 11.26 -4.90 1.68
CA SER A 56 11.93 -4.91 0.38
C SER A 56 10.98 -4.98 -0.82
N ALA A 57 9.66 -5.08 -0.57
CA ALA A 57 8.68 -5.16 -1.64
C ALA A 57 8.66 -3.85 -2.43
N VAL A 58 8.61 -3.98 -3.76
CA VAL A 58 8.49 -2.84 -4.67
C VAL A 58 7.01 -2.47 -4.75
N ASP A 59 6.70 -1.17 -4.79
CA ASP A 59 5.33 -0.65 -4.73
C ASP A 59 4.41 -1.26 -5.81
N ILE A 60 4.94 -1.52 -7.00
CA ILE A 60 4.17 -2.18 -8.08
C ILE A 60 3.71 -3.60 -7.71
N ARG A 61 4.47 -4.33 -6.89
CA ARG A 61 4.08 -5.68 -6.42
C ARG A 61 2.98 -5.58 -5.37
N VAL A 62 3.12 -4.64 -4.43
CA VAL A 62 2.10 -4.36 -3.41
C VAL A 62 0.80 -3.93 -4.08
N LEU A 63 0.86 -3.02 -5.06
CA LEU A 63 -0.30 -2.55 -5.81
C LEU A 63 -1.00 -3.67 -6.59
N ARG A 64 -0.23 -4.53 -7.28
CA ARG A 64 -0.81 -5.67 -8.01
C ARG A 64 -1.58 -6.60 -7.08
N ASP A 65 -1.06 -6.89 -5.89
CA ASP A 65 -1.76 -7.69 -4.90
C ASP A 65 -3.06 -7.01 -4.45
N VAL A 66 -3.03 -5.71 -4.19
CA VAL A 66 -4.22 -4.91 -3.82
C VAL A 66 -5.33 -5.01 -4.85
N ILE A 67 -5.00 -5.04 -6.14
CA ILE A 67 -5.99 -5.08 -7.24
C ILE A 67 -6.51 -6.50 -7.49
N THR A 68 -5.65 -7.51 -7.32
CA THR A 68 -5.96 -8.90 -7.68
C THR A 68 -6.59 -9.70 -6.54
N ARG A 69 -6.42 -9.26 -5.29
CA ARG A 69 -6.98 -9.93 -4.12
C ARG A 69 -8.52 -9.96 -4.13
N PRO A 70 -9.16 -11.07 -3.71
CA PRO A 70 -10.62 -11.13 -3.53
C PRO A 70 -11.15 -10.09 -2.52
N THR A 71 -10.34 -9.79 -1.50
CA THR A 71 -10.58 -8.74 -0.49
C THR A 71 -9.81 -7.46 -0.79
N GLY A 72 -9.33 -7.30 -2.02
CA GLY A 72 -8.55 -6.17 -2.48
C GLY A 72 -9.36 -4.88 -2.55
N LEU A 73 -8.69 -3.80 -2.95
CA LEU A 73 -9.34 -2.49 -3.09
C LEU A 73 -10.47 -2.57 -4.11
N LYS A 74 -11.71 -2.40 -3.64
CA LYS A 74 -12.88 -2.28 -4.50
C LYS A 74 -13.15 -0.82 -4.79
N ILE A 75 -12.88 -0.40 -6.03
CA ILE A 75 -13.25 0.93 -6.49
C ILE A 75 -14.78 0.97 -6.63
N PRO A 76 -15.51 1.81 -5.86
CA PRO A 76 -16.97 1.88 -5.94
C PRO A 76 -17.41 2.30 -7.35
N ARG A 77 -18.23 1.47 -8.01
CA ARG A 77 -18.81 1.80 -9.32
C ARG A 77 -19.85 2.92 -9.12
N GLY A 78 -19.59 4.09 -9.68
CA GLY A 78 -20.42 5.30 -9.52
C GLY A 78 -19.61 6.58 -9.27
N ILE A 79 -18.32 6.45 -8.97
CA ILE A 79 -17.35 7.56 -9.02
C ILE A 79 -16.83 7.58 -10.46
N ASN A 80 -17.44 8.39 -11.32
CA ASN A 80 -17.33 8.28 -12.78
C ASN A 80 -15.93 8.39 -13.42
N HIS A 81 -14.85 8.65 -12.68
CA HIS A 81 -13.50 8.72 -13.24
C HIS A 81 -12.45 8.37 -12.17
N SER A 82 -12.12 7.08 -12.00
CA SER A 82 -11.08 6.63 -11.07
C SER A 82 -9.78 6.36 -11.82
N HIS A 83 -8.86 7.32 -11.83
CA HIS A 83 -7.44 7.03 -12.07
C HIS A 83 -6.78 6.78 -10.71
N VAL A 84 -6.30 5.56 -10.51
CA VAL A 84 -5.43 5.23 -9.39
C VAL A 84 -4.10 5.93 -9.66
N VAL A 85 -3.83 7.03 -8.98
CA VAL A 85 -2.53 7.70 -9.06
C VAL A 85 -1.57 6.93 -8.17
N THR A 86 -0.68 6.19 -8.82
CA THR A 86 0.45 5.49 -8.22
C THR A 86 1.60 6.47 -8.04
N ALA A 87 2.18 6.52 -6.85
CA ALA A 87 3.56 6.97 -6.71
C ALA A 87 4.51 5.91 -7.32
#